data_AF-A0AAX3PHZ6-F1
#
_entry.id   AF-A0AAX3PHZ6-F1
#
_cell.length_a   1.000
_cell.length_b   1.000
_cell.length_c   1.000
_cell.angle_alpha   90.00
_cell.angle_beta   90.00
_cell.angle_gamma   90.00
#
_symmetry.space_group_name_H-M   'P 1'
#
loop_
_entity.id
_entity.type
_entity.pdbx_description
1 polymer ?
#
loop_
_entity_poly.entity_id
_entity_poly.type
_entity_poly.pdbx_seq_one_letter_code
_entity_poly.pdbx_strand_id
1 'polypeptide(L)' 'MTDLSNLPIKTKQLAFVLWLHKIGYKGVIRPCGTFEFQCHVVNKRFPRNVKIVPNWGFNKPAKQLYAEFLEHLEAPE' A
#
# COMPACT_ATOMS: atom_id res chain seq x y z
N MET A 1 -2.31 23.68 2.04
CA MET A 1 -2.83 22.52 1.31
C MET A 1 -1.77 22.07 0.33
N THR A 2 -1.05 21.00 0.65
CA THR A 2 -0.01 20.46 -0.25
C THR A 2 -0.73 19.57 -1.25
N ASP A 3 -0.71 19.94 -2.53
CA ASP A 3 -1.21 19.11 -3.62
C ASP A 3 -0.39 17.80 -3.68
N LEU A 4 -0.92 16.72 -3.09
CA LEU A 4 -0.25 15.43 -3.02
C LEU A 4 -0.21 14.73 -4.40
N SER A 5 -0.95 15.26 -5.37
CA SER A 5 -1.03 14.83 -6.77
C SER A 5 0.31 14.94 -7.50
N ASN A 6 1.14 15.94 -7.16
CA ASN A 6 2.42 16.24 -7.79
C ASN A 6 3.65 15.69 -7.05
N LEU A 7 3.44 14.83 -6.05
CA LEU A 7 4.54 14.23 -5.31
C LEU A 7 5.37 13.27 -6.19
N PRO A 8 6.71 13.27 -6.06
CA PRO A 8 7.56 12.35 -6.78
C PRO A 8 7.14 10.92 -6.46
N ILE A 9 7.24 10.02 -7.45
CA ILE A 9 6.78 8.63 -7.37
C ILE A 9 7.20 7.99 -6.05
N LYS A 10 8.47 8.15 -5.63
CA LYS A 10 9.01 7.63 -4.37
C LYS A 10 8.22 8.06 -3.12
N THR A 11 7.65 9.26 -3.09
CA THR A 11 6.88 9.75 -1.94
C THR A 11 5.48 9.14 -1.90
N LYS A 12 4.80 8.98 -3.04
CA LYS A 12 3.51 8.25 -3.09
C LYS A 12 3.69 6.79 -2.66
N GLN A 13 4.82 6.21 -3.06
CA GLN A 13 5.18 4.85 -2.69
C GLN A 13 5.39 4.69 -1.18
N LEU A 14 6.13 5.61 -0.56
CA LEU A 14 6.35 5.63 0.89
C LEU A 14 5.03 5.88 1.64
N ALA A 15 4.20 6.81 1.16
CA ALA A 15 2.91 7.13 1.75
C ALA A 15 1.96 5.91 1.72
N PHE A 16 1.95 5.15 0.63
CA PHE A 16 1.18 3.90 0.55
C PHE A 16 1.64 2.87 1.58
N VAL A 17 2.96 2.66 1.74
CA VAL A 17 3.51 1.73 2.74
C VAL A 17 3.17 2.18 4.17
N LEU A 18 3.25 3.48 4.44
CA LEU A 18 2.84 4.06 5.74
C LEU A 18 1.35 3.88 5.98
N TRP A 19 0.52 4.06 4.96
CA TRP A 19 -0.92 3.85 5.05
C TRP A 19 -1.25 2.38 5.34
N LEU A 20 -0.60 1.42 4.67
CA LEU A 20 -0.72 0.00 4.98
C LEU A 20 -0.38 -0.29 6.45
N HIS A 21 0.66 0.33 6.99
CA HIS A 21 1.01 0.19 8.40
C HIS A 21 -0.05 0.81 9.33
N LYS A 22 -0.59 1.99 8.98
CA LYS A 22 -1.63 2.71 9.74
C LYS A 22 -2.93 1.91 9.85
N ILE A 23 -3.33 1.21 8.78
CA ILE A 23 -4.53 0.36 8.79
C ILE A 23 -4.28 -1.03 9.40
N GLY A 24 -3.06 -1.33 9.86
CA GLY A 24 -2.73 -2.52 10.64
C GLY A 24 -2.01 -3.65 9.90
N TYR A 25 -1.52 -3.42 8.68
CA TYR A 25 -0.65 -4.39 8.02
C TYR A 25 0.77 -4.35 8.59
N LYS A 26 1.35 -5.53 8.77
CA LYS A 26 2.77 -5.72 9.09
C LYS A 26 3.49 -6.18 7.84
N GLY A 27 4.50 -5.41 7.43
CA GLY A 27 5.36 -5.74 6.30
C GLY A 27 6.52 -6.64 6.72
N VAL A 28 6.82 -7.66 5.92
CA VAL A 28 8.00 -8.51 6.02
C VAL A 28 8.73 -8.47 4.69
N ILE A 29 10.03 -8.19 4.72
CA ILE A 29 10.89 -8.22 3.55
C ILE A 29 11.33 -9.67 3.34
N ARG A 30 10.92 -10.28 2.22
CA ARG A 30 11.40 -11.62 1.85
C ARG A 30 12.80 -11.51 1.20
N PRO A 31 13.64 -12.54 1.32
CA PRO A 31 14.99 -12.54 0.74
C PRO A 31 15.02 -12.33 -0.78
N CYS A 32 13.91 -12.62 -1.47
CA CYS A 32 13.71 -12.34 -2.90
C CYS A 32 13.45 -10.85 -3.22
N GLY A 33 13.60 -9.93 -2.27
CA GLY A 33 13.34 -8.50 -2.44
C GLY A 33 11.86 -8.11 -2.52
N THR A 34 10.96 -9.06 -2.26
CA THR A 34 9.50 -8.81 -2.25
C THR A 34 9.06 -8.41 -0.84
N PHE A 35 8.32 -7.32 -0.74
CA PHE A 35 7.66 -6.89 0.49
C PHE A 35 6.30 -7.57 0.58
N GLU A 36 6.11 -8.39 1.60
CA GLU A 36 4.84 -9.04 1.89
C GLU A 36 4.19 -8.39 3.11
N PHE A 37 2.97 -7.91 2.93
CA PHE A 37 2.17 -7.31 3.98
C PHE A 37 1.11 -8.30 4.45
N GLN A 38 1.07 -8.51 5.75
CA GLN A 38 0.13 -9.40 6.42
C GLN A 38 -0.68 -8.59 7.45
N CYS A 39 -2.00 -8.68 7.38
CA CYS A 39 -2.88 -8.11 8.40
C CYS A 39 -3.29 -9.20 9.40
N HIS A 40 -3.31 -8.87 10.69
CA HIS A 40 -3.78 -9.78 11.73
C HIS A 40 -5.29 -10.04 11.62
N VAL A 41 -6.06 -9.02 11.19
CA VAL A 41 -7.49 -9.11 10.94
C VAL A 41 -7.71 -9.44 9.46
N VAL A 42 -8.25 -10.63 9.19
CA VAL A 42 -8.42 -11.12 7.82
C VAL A 42 -9.90 -11.14 7.50
N ASN A 43 -10.33 -10.18 6.69
CA ASN A 43 -11.72 -10.01 6.26
C ASN A 43 -11.75 -9.63 4.77
N LYS A 44 -12.93 -9.61 4.14
CA LYS A 44 -13.09 -9.16 2.74
C LYS A 44 -12.46 -7.77 2.47
N ARG A 45 -12.43 -6.92 3.50
CA ARG A 45 -11.85 -5.57 3.47
C ARG A 45 -10.33 -5.53 3.69
N PHE A 46 -9.76 -6.59 4.27
CA PHE A 46 -8.33 -6.73 4.54
C PHE A 46 -7.78 -7.99 3.87
N PRO A 47 -7.45 -7.91 2.56
CA PRO A 47 -6.95 -9.06 1.83
C PRO A 47 -5.63 -9.60 2.40
N ARG A 48 -5.50 -10.93 2.44
CA ARG A 48 -4.22 -11.59 2.75
C ARG A 48 -3.26 -11.49 1.56
N ASN A 49 -1.98 -11.74 1.83
CA ASN A 49 -0.91 -11.84 0.83
C ASN A 49 -0.78 -10.58 -0.02
N VAL A 50 -0.84 -9.39 0.57
CA VAL A 50 -0.55 -8.14 -0.14
C VAL A 50 0.95 -8.12 -0.45
N LYS A 51 1.33 -8.10 -1.73
CA LYS A 51 2.73 -8.19 -2.14
C LYS A 51 3.12 -7.02 -3.02
N ILE A 52 4.23 -6.39 -2.66
CA ILE A 52 4.91 -5.37 -3.47
C ILE A 52 6.24 -6.00 -3.91
N VAL A 53 6.34 -6.31 -5.20
CA VAL A 53 7.56 -6.87 -5.81
C VAL A 53 8.56 -5.76 -6.12
N PRO A 54 9.84 -6.08 -6.38
CA PRO A 54 10.82 -5.10 -6.86
C PRO A 54 10.28 -4.32 -8.06
N ASN A 55 10.72 -3.07 -8.22
CA ASN A 55 10.18 -2.11 -9.21
C ASN A 55 8.71 -1.74 -9.02
N TRP A 56 8.18 -1.88 -7.79
CA TRP A 56 6.83 -1.45 -7.47
C TRP A 56 5.72 -2.18 -8.23
N GLY A 57 6.00 -3.42 -8.63
CA GLY A 57 4.97 -4.30 -9.14
C GLY A 57 4.04 -4.74 -8.01
N PHE A 58 2.76 -4.85 -8.35
CA PHE A 58 1.71 -5.18 -7.39
C PHE A 58 0.97 -6.45 -7.79
N ASN A 59 0.69 -7.30 -6.81
CA ASN A 59 -0.28 -8.36 -7.01
C ASN A 59 -1.72 -7.84 -6.93
N LYS A 60 -2.71 -8.67 -7.31
CA LYS A 60 -4.14 -8.30 -7.30
C LYS A 60 -4.60 -7.57 -6.02
N PRO A 61 -4.36 -8.10 -4.80
CA PRO A 61 -4.80 -7.42 -3.59
C PRO A 61 -4.05 -6.11 -3.31
N ALA A 62 -2.75 -6.04 -3.61
CA ALA A 62 -2.00 -4.79 -3.50
C ALA A 62 -2.51 -3.71 -4.45
N LYS A 63 -2.92 -4.07 -5.68
CA LYS A 63 -3.53 -3.12 -6.64
C LYS A 63 -4.86 -2.56 -6.13
N GLN A 64 -5.71 -3.40 -5.54
CA GLN A 64 -6.98 -2.96 -4.97
C GLN A 64 -6.77 -1.97 -3.84
N LEU A 65 -5.87 -2.28 -2.91
CA LEU A 65 -5.52 -1.38 -1.81
C LEU A 65 -4.87 -0.09 -2.29
N TYR A 66 -4.06 -0.16 -3.35
CA TYR A 66 -3.43 1.04 -3.92
C TYR A 66 -4.46 1.96 -4.58
N ALA A 67 -5.48 1.41 -5.24
CA ALA A 67 -6.60 2.21 -5.76
C ALA A 67 -7.39 2.89 -4.63
N GLU A 68 -7.75 2.14 -3.58
CA GLU A 68 -8.43 2.69 -2.40
C GLU A 68 -7.58 3.79 -1.73
N PHE A 69 -6.27 3.60 -1.66
CA PHE A 69 -5.34 4.62 -1.16
C PHE A 69 -5.36 5.90 -2.01
N LEU A 70 -5.42 5.80 -3.34
CA LEU A 70 -5.51 6.97 -4.22
C LEU A 70 -6.84 7.71 -4.02
N GLU A 71 -7.95 6.98 -3.90
CA GLU A 71 -9.26 7.57 -3.59
C GLU A 71 -9.24 8.34 -2.27
N HIS A 72 -8.59 7.79 -1.23
CA HIS A 72 -8.38 8.48 0.04
C HIS A 72 -7.46 9.72 -0.07
N LEU A 73 -6.58 9.76 -1.06
CA LEU A 73 -5.65 10.86 -1.30
C LEU A 73 -6.29 12.00 -2.07
N GLU A 74 -7.26 11.68 -2.93
CA GLU A 74 -8.02 12.63 -3.75
C GLU A 74 -9.30 13.13 -3.06
N ALA A 75 -9.76 12.45 -2.00
CA ALA A 75 -10.90 12.89 -1.20
C ALA A 75 -10.57 14.20 -0.47
N PRO A 76 -11.28 15.31 -0.75
CA PRO A 76 -11.21 16.50 0.10
C PRO A 76 -11.81 16.18 1.46
N GLU A 77 -11.11 16.61 2.51
CA GLU A 77 -11.46 16.43 3.93
C GLU A 77 -12.85 16.95 4.29
#